data_AF-A0A9E2VQR7-F1
#
_entry.id   AF-A0A9E2VQR7-F1
#
_cell.length_a   1.000
_cell.length_b   1.000
_cell.length_c   1.000
_cell.angle_alpha   90.00
_cell.angle_beta   90.00
_cell.angle_gamma   90.00
#
_symmetry.space_group_name_H-M   'P 1'
#
loop_
_entity.id
_entity.type
_entity.pdbx_description
1 polymer ?
#
loop_
_entity_poly.entity_id
_entity_poly.type
_entity_poly.pdbx_seq_one_letter_code
_entity_poly.pdbx_strand_id
1 'polypeptide(L)'
;MHLRIADDVVCRDLAGESVLLNLSTGTYFGLDAVGTRLWHLVAEHGSTKLVIETLLAEYDVDALRLQKDVAALIDQLLAKGLLTTDAEHTQTAR
;
A
#
# COMPACT_ATOMS: atom_id res chain seq x y z
N MET A 1 -13.62 1.06 -2.85
CA MET A 1 -12.88 0.73 -1.61
C MET A 1 -11.87 1.83 -1.38
N HIS A 2 -11.90 2.47 -0.21
CA HIS A 2 -10.97 3.54 0.14
C HIS A 2 -9.92 2.99 1.12
N LEU A 3 -8.65 3.19 0.78
CA LEU A 3 -7.47 2.74 1.51
C LEU A 3 -6.82 3.93 2.21
N ARG A 4 -6.33 3.71 3.42
CA ARG A 4 -5.52 4.67 4.16
C ARG A 4 -4.27 3.98 4.69
N ILE A 5 -3.21 4.75 4.88
CA ILE A 5 -2.02 4.31 5.60
C ILE A 5 -2.35 4.31 7.09
N ALA A 6 -1.94 3.27 7.81
CA ALA A 6 -2.12 3.24 9.26
C ALA A 6 -1.26 4.30 9.95
N ASP A 7 -1.80 4.99 10.97
CA ASP A 7 -1.10 6.07 11.68
C ASP A 7 0.23 5.64 12.30
N ASP A 8 0.36 4.38 12.71
CA ASP A 8 1.58 3.82 13.30
C ASP A 8 2.61 3.38 12.25
N VAL A 9 2.46 3.75 10.98
CA VAL A 9 3.37 3.34 9.90
C VAL A 9 4.18 4.51 9.40
N VAL A 10 5.50 4.38 9.46
CA VAL A 10 6.43 5.34 8.92
C VAL A 10 7.00 4.78 7.63
N CYS A 11 6.95 5.58 6.56
CA CYS A 11 7.60 5.27 5.29
C CYS A 11 8.88 6.09 5.13
N ARG A 12 9.92 5.49 4.56
CA ARG A 12 11.13 6.18 4.14
C ARG A 12 11.61 5.72 2.79
N ASP A 13 11.69 6.65 1.85
CA ASP A 13 12.25 6.42 0.53
C ASP A 13 13.78 6.30 0.57
N LEU A 14 14.30 5.28 -0.11
CA LEU A 14 15.71 4.97 -0.28
C LEU A 14 15.96 4.62 -1.75
N ALA A 15 16.55 5.55 -2.50
CA ALA A 15 17.06 5.33 -3.86
C ALA A 15 16.06 4.65 -4.85
N GLY A 16 14.76 4.95 -4.73
CA GLY A 16 13.71 4.39 -5.61
C GLY A 16 12.94 3.21 -5.01
N GLU A 17 13.34 2.75 -3.83
CA GLU A 17 12.62 1.79 -3.01
C GLU A 17 12.11 2.46 -1.73
N SER A 18 11.21 1.80 -1.00
CA SER A 18 10.66 2.32 0.25
C SER A 18 10.80 1.31 1.37
N VAL A 19 11.20 1.80 2.54
CA VAL A 19 11.18 1.01 3.78
C VAL A 19 10.03 1.50 4.63
N LEU A 20 9.14 0.57 4.98
CA LEU A 20 8.04 0.80 5.90
C LEU A 20 8.42 0.26 7.28
N LEU A 21 8.19 1.05 8.32
CA LEU A 21 8.29 0.64 9.71
C LEU A 21 6.91 0.70 10.34
N ASN A 22 6.41 -0.46 10.77
CA ASN A 22 5.22 -0.53 11.62
C ASN A 22 5.66 -0.33 13.08
N LEU A 23 5.29 0.82 13.68
CA LEU A 23 5.67 1.20 15.03
C LEU A 23 4.96 0.33 16.09
N SER A 24 3.74 -0.13 15.83
CA SER A 24 2.99 -0.98 16.77
C SER A 24 3.67 -2.35 16.97
N THR A 25 4.28 -2.89 15.91
CA THR A 25 4.93 -4.22 15.93
C THR A 25 6.45 -4.16 15.95
N GLY A 26 7.05 -3.00 15.65
CA GLY A 26 8.49 -2.84 15.45
C GLY A 26 9.05 -3.53 14.21
N THR A 27 8.20 -3.93 13.25
CA THR A 27 8.61 -4.69 12.06
C THR A 27 8.91 -3.78 10.88
N TYR A 28 10.01 -4.10 10.17
CA TYR A 28 10.41 -3.43 8.94
C TYR A 28 9.98 -4.23 7.71
N PHE A 29 9.50 -3.52 6.69
CA PHE A 29 9.14 -4.06 5.40
C PHE A 29 9.82 -3.26 4.30
N GLY A 30 10.34 -3.95 3.29
CA GLY A 30 10.85 -3.32 2.08
C GLY A 30 9.81 -3.40 0.98
N LEU A 31 9.66 -2.31 0.23
CA LEU A 31 8.92 -2.24 -1.01
C LEU A 31 9.90 -2.04 -2.15
N ASP A 32 9.72 -2.81 -3.22
CA ASP A 32 10.40 -2.56 -4.49
C ASP A 32 9.89 -1.26 -5.15
N ALA A 33 10.43 -0.91 -6.32
CA ALA A 33 10.04 0.31 -7.03
C ALA A 33 8.53 0.39 -7.36
N VAL A 34 7.89 -0.74 -7.69
CA VAL A 34 6.46 -0.78 -8.06
C VAL A 34 5.59 -0.68 -6.80
N GLY A 35 5.94 -1.43 -5.76
CA GLY A 35 5.28 -1.35 -4.45
C GLY A 35 5.41 0.02 -3.82
N THR A 36 6.58 0.66 -3.98
CA THR A 36 6.82 2.06 -3.58
C THR A 36 5.89 3.00 -4.34
N ARG A 37 5.78 2.85 -5.67
CA ARG A 37 4.87 3.67 -6.47
C ARG A 37 3.41 3.48 -6.05
N LEU A 38 2.99 2.24 -5.84
CA LEU A 38 1.66 1.92 -5.32
C LEU A 38 1.41 2.58 -3.96
N TRP A 39 2.38 2.50 -3.04
CA TRP A 39 2.28 3.09 -1.72
C TRP A 39 2.03 4.60 -1.79
N HIS A 40 2.79 5.32 -2.61
CA HIS A 40 2.61 6.75 -2.83
C HIS A 40 1.24 7.09 -3.44
N LEU A 41 0.76 6.31 -4.41
CA LEU A 41 -0.56 6.51 -5.00
C LEU A 41 -1.70 6.24 -4.01
N VAL A 42 -1.53 5.27 -3.11
CA VAL A 42 -2.48 5.02 -2.01
C VAL A 42 -2.46 6.18 -1.03
N ALA A 43 -1.29 6.72 -0.68
CA ALA A 43 -1.17 7.89 0.18
C ALA A 43 -1.85 9.14 -0.42
N GLU A 44 -1.75 9.32 -1.74
CA GLU A 44 -2.26 10.49 -2.46
C GLU A 44 -3.77 10.39 -2.75
N HIS A 45 -4.24 9.24 -3.23
CA HIS A 45 -5.62 9.10 -3.73
C HIS A 45 -6.53 8.29 -2.80
N GLY A 46 -5.95 7.38 -2.00
CA GLY A 46 -6.70 6.43 -1.18
C GLY A 46 -7.64 5.51 -1.97
N SER A 47 -7.53 5.42 -3.30
CA SER A 47 -8.47 4.65 -4.13
C SER A 47 -7.73 3.59 -4.93
N THR A 48 -8.03 2.32 -4.65
CA THR A 48 -7.45 1.18 -5.40
C THR A 48 -7.66 1.30 -6.90
N LYS A 49 -8.82 1.83 -7.33
CA LYS A 49 -9.12 1.99 -8.75
C LYS A 49 -8.19 3.00 -9.41
N LEU A 50 -8.01 4.17 -8.80
CA LEU A 50 -7.12 5.20 -9.32
C LEU A 50 -5.66 4.73 -9.32
N VAL A 51 -5.24 4.02 -8.27
CA VAL A 51 -3.90 3.41 -8.19
C VAL A 51 -3.66 2.49 -9.39
N ILE A 52 -4.60 1.58 -9.69
CA ILE A 52 -4.48 0.64 -10.82
C ILE A 52 -4.47 1.40 -12.16
N GLU A 53 -5.37 2.36 -12.35
CA GLU A 53 -5.44 3.16 -13.59
C GLU A 53 -4.14 3.94 -13.83
N THR A 54 -3.56 4.54 -12.79
CA THR A 54 -2.28 5.25 -12.88
C THR A 54 -1.12 4.31 -13.17
N LEU A 55 -1.03 3.17 -12.48
CA LEU A 55 0.02 2.17 -12.74
C LEU A 55 -0.10 1.57 -14.15
N LEU A 56 -1.31 1.36 -14.66
CA LEU A 56 -1.52 0.94 -16.05
C LEU A 56 -1.04 1.96 -17.09
N ALA A 57 -1.14 3.25 -16.76
CA ALA A 57 -0.67 4.31 -17.64
C ALA A 57 0.86 4.49 -17.58
N GLU A 58 1.48 4.18 -16.44
CA GLU A 58 2.92 4.30 -16.21
C GLU A 58 3.72 3.07 -16.68
N TYR A 59 3.12 1.88 -16.58
CA TYR A 59 3.75 0.62 -16.91
C TYR A 59 3.02 -0.06 -18.08
N ASP A 60 3.77 -0.39 -19.14
CA ASP A 60 3.25 -1.15 -20.28
C ASP A 60 3.14 -2.65 -19.93
N VAL A 61 2.11 -3.00 -19.15
CA VAL A 61 1.87 -4.36 -18.66
C VAL A 61 0.42 -4.79 -18.86
N ASP A 62 0.18 -6.09 -18.84
CA ASP A 62 -1.18 -6.64 -18.94
C ASP A 62 -2.04 -6.21 -17.74
N ALA A 63 -3.23 -5.68 -18.05
CA ALA A 63 -4.13 -5.14 -17.03
C ALA A 63 -4.65 -6.19 -16.06
N LEU A 64 -4.85 -7.42 -16.51
CA LEU A 64 -5.37 -8.50 -15.69
C LEU A 64 -4.28 -8.99 -14.72
N ARG A 65 -3.03 -9.04 -15.18
CA ARG A 65 -1.86 -9.32 -14.35
C ARG A 65 -1.63 -8.23 -13.32
N LEU A 66 -1.56 -6.97 -13.74
CA LEU A 66 -1.31 -5.86 -12.82
C LEU A 66 -2.40 -5.75 -11.74
N GLN A 67 -3.67 -5.91 -12.11
CA GLN A 67 -4.77 -5.93 -11.15
C GLN A 67 -4.59 -7.01 -10.07
N LYS A 68 -4.17 -8.22 -10.47
CA LYS A 68 -3.92 -9.32 -9.52
C LYS A 68 -2.74 -9.02 -8.61
N ASP A 69 -1.64 -8.52 -9.18
CA ASP A 69 -0.42 -8.21 -8.41
C ASP A 69 -0.69 -7.07 -7.41
N VAL A 70 -1.38 -6.01 -7.84
CA VAL A 70 -1.80 -4.89 -6.99
C VAL A 70 -2.76 -5.35 -5.88
N ALA A 71 -3.77 -6.16 -6.22
CA ALA A 71 -4.71 -6.67 -5.22
C ALA A 71 -4.00 -7.54 -4.17
N ALA A 72 -3.12 -8.45 -4.61
CA ALA A 72 -2.34 -9.30 -3.71
C ALA A 72 -1.43 -8.47 -2.79
N LEU A 73 -0.80 -7.42 -3.30
CA LEU A 73 0.03 -6.53 -2.48
C LEU A 73 -0.81 -5.76 -1.46
N ILE A 74 -1.95 -5.19 -1.86
CA ILE A 74 -2.87 -4.50 -0.94
C ILE A 74 -3.33 -5.44 0.18
N ASP A 75 -3.73 -6.67 -0.15
CA ASP A 75 -4.14 -7.67 0.84
C ASP A 75 -3.00 -8.00 1.82
N GLN A 76 -1.76 -8.11 1.33
CA GLN A 76 -0.60 -8.31 2.20
C GLN A 76 -0.38 -7.11 3.14
N LEU A 77 -0.48 -5.88 2.62
CA LEU A 77 -0.31 -4.68 3.42
C LEU A 77 -1.40 -4.55 4.50
N LEU A 78 -2.66 -4.87 4.16
CA LEU A 78 -3.77 -4.92 5.12
C LEU A 78 -3.53 -5.98 6.19
N ALA A 79 -3.13 -7.19 5.79
CA ALA A 79 -2.85 -8.30 6.73
C ALA A 79 -1.67 -8.01 7.67
N LYS A 80 -0.73 -7.16 7.25
CA LYS A 80 0.40 -6.69 8.08
C LYS A 80 0.07 -5.43 8.89
N GLY A 81 -1.17 -4.92 8.82
CA GLY A 81 -1.58 -3.70 9.51
C GLY A 81 -0.87 -2.44 9.01
N LEU A 82 -0.39 -2.45 7.75
CA LEU A 82 0.29 -1.32 7.14
C LEU A 82 -0.70 -0.35 6.47
N LEU A 83 -1.78 -0.91 5.93
CA LEU A 83 -2.92 -0.17 5.42
C LEU A 83 -4.15 -0.47 6.26
N THR A 84 -5.11 0.45 6.22
CA THR A 84 -6.47 0.26 6.74
C THR A 84 -7.47 0.55 5.63
N THR A 85 -8.63 -0.10 5.71
CA THR A 85 -9.77 0.27 4.87
C THR A 85 -10.70 1.13 5.72
N ASP A 86 -11.35 2.11 5.10
CA ASP A 86 -12.37 2.93 5.76
C ASP A 86 -13.61 2.10 6.20
N ALA A 87 -13.64 0.79 5.90
CA ALA A 87 -14.77 -0.08 6.18
C ALA A 87 -14.91 -0.49 7.64
N GLU A 88 -13.86 -0.54 8.46
CA GLU A 88 -14.02 -0.92 9.88
C GLU A 88 -13.07 -0.19 10.82
N HIS A 89 -13.68 0.65 11.64
CA HIS A 89 -13.16 1.25 12.85
C HIS A 89 -13.00 0.16 13.93
N THR A 90 -12.14 -0.83 13.73
CA THR A 90 -11.89 -1.83 14.79
C THR A 90 -10.80 -1.33 15.71
N GLN A 91 -11.28 -0.58 16.69
CA GLN A 91 -10.69 -0.41 18.01
C GLN A 91 -10.02 -1.71 18.49
N THR A 92 -8.70 -1.84 18.34
CA THR A 92 -7.93 -2.77 19.17
C THR A 92 -7.63 -2.04 20.47
N ALA A 93 -8.60 -2.11 21.37
CA ALA A 93 -8.43 -1.72 22.77
C ALA A 93 -7.73 -2.84 23.53
N ARG A 94 -6.74 -2.41 24.34
CA ARG A 94 -6.10 -3.06 25.51
C ARG A 94 -4.85 -3.90 25.26
#